data_AF-A0A366LCH4-F1
#
_entry.id   AF-A0A366LCH4-F1
#
_cell.length_a   1.000
_cell.length_b   1.000
_cell.length_c   1.000
_cell.angle_alpha   90.00
_cell.angle_beta   90.00
_cell.angle_gamma   90.00
#
_symmetry.space_group_name_H-M   'P 1'
#
loop_
_entity.id
_entity.type
_entity.pdbx_description
1 polymer ?
#
loop_
_entity_poly.entity_id
_entity_poly.type
_entity_poly.pdbx_seq_one_letter_code
_entity_poly.pdbx_strand_id
1 'polypeptide(L)' 'MAPPRKYSSELRERAVRMVFELREQTGERTGAIARVADKLGVHREALRTWIRQAEVDDGQRPGRTT' A
#
# COMPACT_ATOMS: atom_id res chain seq x y z
N MET A 1 -20.07 13.25 -11.02
CA MET A 1 -18.64 13.17 -11.41
C MET A 1 -17.83 13.00 -10.14
N ALA A 2 -17.26 11.82 -9.88
CA ALA A 2 -16.42 11.64 -8.69
C ALA A 2 -15.18 12.54 -8.78
N PRO A 3 -14.81 13.27 -7.72
CA PRO A 3 -13.63 14.13 -7.76
C PRO A 3 -12.40 13.31 -8.16
N PRO A 4 -11.45 13.89 -8.92
CA PRO A 4 -10.21 13.20 -9.24
C PRO A 4 -9.52 12.86 -7.92
N ARG A 5 -9.55 11.58 -7.55
CA ARG A 5 -8.80 11.09 -6.40
C ARG A 5 -7.35 11.42 -6.72
N LYS A 6 -6.70 12.23 -5.89
CA LYS A 6 -5.28 12.65 -6.04
C LYS A 6 -4.32 11.47 -6.26
N TYR A 7 -4.76 10.24 -5.97
CA TYR A 7 -4.06 9.01 -6.23
C TYR A 7 -5.01 7.99 -6.88
N SER A 8 -4.59 7.39 -8.00
CA SER A 8 -5.30 6.30 -8.67
C SER A 8 -5.36 5.05 -7.78
N SER A 9 -6.42 4.24 -7.92
CA SER A 9 -6.54 2.95 -7.22
C SER A 9 -5.38 2.03 -7.54
N GLU A 10 -4.95 1.97 -8.80
CA GLU A 10 -3.79 1.18 -9.23
C GLU A 10 -2.50 1.57 -8.49
N LEU A 11 -2.28 2.88 -8.28
CA LEU A 11 -1.11 3.36 -7.55
C LEU A 11 -1.16 2.91 -6.08
N ARG A 12 -2.35 2.99 -5.47
CA ARG A 12 -2.57 2.55 -4.10
C ARG A 12 -2.32 1.04 -3.96
N GLU A 13 -2.90 0.23 -4.84
CA GLU A 13 -2.73 -1.23 -4.82
C GLU A 13 -1.28 -1.64 -5.04
N ARG A 14 -0.61 -1.01 -6.01
CA ARG A 14 0.83 -1.21 -6.26
C ARG A 14 1.68 -0.82 -5.06
N ALA A 15 1.40 0.32 -4.42
CA ALA A 15 2.15 0.78 -3.26
C ALA A 15 1.99 -0.14 -2.06
N VAL A 16 0.76 -0.61 -1.81
CA VAL A 16 0.46 -1.57 -0.75
C VAL A 16 1.18 -2.90 -1.00
N ARG A 17 1.05 -3.47 -2.20
CA ARG A 17 1.72 -4.72 -2.59
C ARG A 17 3.23 -4.64 -2.42
N MET A 18 3.84 -3.55 -2.92
CA MET A 18 5.29 -3.34 -2.82
C MET A 18 5.77 -3.25 -1.36
N VAL A 19 4.96 -2.72 -0.44
CA VAL A 19 5.31 -2.71 0.99
C VAL A 19 5.28 -4.11 1.58
N PHE A 20 4.28 -4.94 1.24
CA PHE A 20 4.22 -6.33 1.69
C PHE A 20 5.40 -7.14 1.16
N GLU A 21 5.71 -7.02 -0.13
CA GLU A 21 6.88 -7.68 -0.73
C GLU A 21 8.19 -7.23 -0.05
N LEU A 22 8.36 -5.93 0.24
CA LEU A 22 9.54 -5.45 0.97
C LEU A 22 9.61 -6.04 2.39
N ARG A 23 8.48 -6.11 3.10
CA ARG A 23 8.39 -6.68 4.45
C ARG A 23 8.78 -8.15 4.46
N GLU A 24 8.35 -8.92 3.47
CA GLU A 24 8.73 -10.34 3.32
C GLU A 24 10.22 -10.50 2.99
N GLN A 25 10.76 -9.66 2.09
CA GLN A 25 12.16 -9.75 1.68
C GLN A 25 13.15 -9.30 2.76
N THR A 26 12.82 -8.26 3.53
CA THR A 26 13.75 -7.68 4.53
C THR A 26 13.44 -8.07 5.97
N GLY A 27 12.26 -8.62 6.24
CA GLY A 27 11.77 -8.85 7.61
C GLY A 27 11.46 -7.56 8.40
N GLU A 28 11.76 -6.37 7.83
CA GLU A 28 11.63 -5.09 8.51
C GLU A 28 10.31 -4.38 8.16
N ARG A 29 9.43 -4.24 9.17
CA ARG A 29 8.15 -3.51 9.03
C ARG A 29 8.31 -1.99 9.04
N THR A 30 9.30 -1.47 9.77
CA THR A 30 9.41 -0.03 10.06
C THR A 30 9.98 0.77 8.87
N GLY A 31 10.89 0.18 8.09
CA GLY A 31 11.53 0.82 6.94
C GLY A 31 10.80 0.66 5.60
N ALA A 32 9.97 -0.38 5.45
CA ALA A 32 9.33 -0.71 4.16
C ALA A 32 8.41 0.41 3.65
N ILE A 33 7.58 0.98 4.54
CA ILE A 33 6.65 2.06 4.19
C ILE A 33 7.42 3.32 3.74
N ALA A 34 8.49 3.66 4.46
CA ALA A 34 9.32 4.82 4.15
C ALA A 34 9.95 4.72 2.76
N ARG A 35 10.52 3.55 2.45
CA ARG A 35 11.18 3.27 1.17
C ARG A 35 10.20 3.30 0.00
N VAL A 36 9.02 2.71 0.15
CA VAL A 36 8.01 2.70 -0.93
C VAL A 36 7.38 4.08 -1.12
N ALA A 37 7.15 4.81 -0.03
CA ALA A 37 6.66 6.19 -0.08
C ALA A 37 7.61 7.10 -0.87
N ASP A 38 8.91 7.02 -0.59
CA ASP A 38 9.95 7.77 -1.30
C ASP A 38 10.04 7.35 -2.77
N LYS A 39 10.05 6.03 -3.04
CA LYS A 39 10.15 5.46 -4.40
C LYS A 39 8.98 5.83 -5.31
N LEU A 40 7.77 5.95 -4.78
CA LEU A 40 6.56 6.27 -5.54
C LEU A 40 6.15 7.75 -5.42
N GLY A 41 6.88 8.55 -4.63
CA GLY A 41 6.53 9.95 -4.37
C GLY A 41 5.18 10.12 -3.64
N VAL A 42 4.76 9.15 -2.85
CA VAL A 42 3.50 9.18 -2.10
C VAL A 42 3.74 9.50 -0.63
N HIS A 43 2.80 10.23 -0.01
CA HIS A 43 2.91 10.54 1.41
C HIS A 43 2.91 9.28 2.28
N ARG A 44 3.87 9.19 3.21
CA ARG A 44 4.04 8.05 4.13
C ARG A 44 2.78 7.77 4.96
N GLU A 45 2.11 8.82 5.43
CA GLU A 45 0.86 8.70 6.19
C GLU A 45 -0.30 8.19 5.32
N ALA A 46 -0.37 8.59 4.05
CA ALA A 46 -1.36 8.05 3.12
C ALA A 46 -1.14 6.55 2.87
N LEU A 47 0.12 6.15 2.68
CA LEU A 47 0.49 4.75 2.49
C LEU A 47 0.18 3.90 3.74
N ARG A 48 0.39 4.44 4.95
CA ARG A 48 -0.01 3.78 6.21
C ARG A 48 -1.52 3.53 6.27
N THR A 49 -2.33 4.51 5.91
CA THR A 49 -3.80 4.34 5.87
C THR A 49 -4.20 3.28 4.85
N TRP A 50 -3.56 3.26 3.68
CA TRP A 50 -3.85 2.24 2.66
C TRP A 50 -3.47 0.83 3.08
N ILE A 51 -2.33 0.66 3.77
CA ILE A 51 -1.90 -0.65 4.30
C ILE A 51 -2.85 -1.11 5.39
N ARG A 52 -3.24 -0.26 6.34
CA ARG A 52 -4.22 -0.65 7.37
C ARG A 52 -5.54 -1.09 6.75
N GLN A 53 -6.01 -0.34 5.76
CA GLN A 53 -7.22 -0.69 5.04
C GLN A 53 -7.05 -2.01 4.29
N ALA A 54 -5.89 -2.24 3.66
CA ALA A 54 -5.58 -3.50 3.01
C ALA A 54 -5.43 -4.67 3.99
N GLU A 55 -4.89 -4.49 5.20
CA GLU A 55 -4.83 -5.53 6.26
C GLU A 55 -6.25 -5.90 6.73
N VAL A 56 -7.17 -4.92 6.81
CA VAL A 56 -8.59 -5.15 7.10
C VAL A 56 -9.29 -5.84 5.93
N ASP A 57 -9.06 -5.37 4.70
CA ASP A 57 -9.62 -5.96 3.49
C ASP A 57 -9.07 -7.38 3.26
N ASP A 58 -7.80 -7.67 3.54
CA ASP A 58 -7.19 -9.00 3.43
C ASP A 58 -7.74 -9.97 4.50
N GLY A 59 -8.02 -9.46 5.71
CA GLY A 59 -8.74 -10.19 6.75
C GLY A 59 -10.24 -10.39 6.48
N GLN A 60 -10.86 -9.58 5.61
CA GLN A 60 -12.28 -9.68 5.24
C GLN A 60 -12.56 -10.24 3.84
N ARG A 61 -11.59 -10.21 2.92
CA ARG A 61 -11.72 -10.67 1.52
C ARG A 61 -10.74 -11.82 1.28
N PRO A 62 -11.21 -13.07 1.28
CA PRO A 62 -10.51 -14.12 0.57
C PRO A 62 -10.67 -13.84 -0.93
N GLY A 63 -9.82 -13.01 -1.54
CA GLY A 63 -10.04 -12.68 -2.94
C GLY A 63 -9.07 -11.70 -3.59
N ARG A 64 -8.07 -12.28 -4.25
CA ARG A 64 -7.53 -11.93 -5.59
C ARG A 64 -6.67 -10.67 -5.71
N THR A 65 -5.57 -10.73 -6.48
CA THR A 65 -5.56 -10.88 -7.95
C THR A 65 -4.32 -11.64 -8.46
N THR A 66 -4.47 -12.77 -9.15
CA THR A 66 -4.42 -12.83 -10.64
C THR A 66 -5.37 -11.88 -11.35
#